data_AF-I1NGF3-F1
#
_entry.id   AF-I1NGF3-F1
#
_cell.length_a   1.000
_cell.length_b   1.000
_cell.length_c   1.000
_cell.angle_alpha   90.00
_cell.angle_beta   90.00
_cell.angle_gamma   90.00
#
_symmetry.space_group_name_H-M   'P 1'
#
loop_
_entity.id
_entity.type
_entity.pdbx_description
1 polymer ?
#
loop_
_entity_poly.entity_id
_entity_poly.type
_entity_poly.pdbx_seq_one_letter_code
_entity_poly.pdbx_strand_id
1 'polypeptide(L)'
;MGSIPDPGELSELTQPSFDEFQRQTSLMTSCTLLWKELSDHFSSLEQDLNHKSEALKRKIHTLDNSTSDSLRLLDHRETSLDATLQIALRTLDTRRTAALSALLHDADDTSPDGEVDDTAGLVLKLKSFCLRMDAFGFFAFVSAKKKELDGLRAEMPVALAECVDPAKFVLEAISEVFPVDKRGEKAGHDLGWACVLVLESLIPVVVDPVIGKSRLLVTPTVKEHATEIAETWKSSLEDRGGVENLKTPDVHTFLQHVVTFGIVKNDDSDLYRKLVIASAWRKQMPKLALSLGLAQQMPDMIEELISKGQQLDAVHFTYEVGLVEKFPPVPLLKSFLKDAKKVAASILEDPNNAGRAAVLFSLFNIYFYDFLWFLV
;
A
#
# COMPACT_ATOMS: atom_id res chain seq x y z
N MET A 1 95.93 6.29 74.30
CA MET A 1 94.46 6.42 74.15
C MET A 1 94.10 6.03 72.72
N GLY A 2 93.01 5.27 72.54
CA GLY A 2 92.49 4.83 71.25
C GLY A 2 92.68 3.32 71.06
N SER A 3 91.97 2.48 71.81
CA SER A 3 90.62 1.96 71.51
C SER A 3 90.54 1.12 70.24
N ILE A 4 90.49 -0.19 70.44
CA ILE A 4 90.04 -1.22 69.50
C ILE A 4 88.55 -0.98 69.19
N PRO A 5 88.11 -1.12 67.93
CA PRO A 5 86.73 -1.46 67.64
C PRO A 5 86.62 -2.91 67.12
N ASP A 6 85.94 -3.68 67.97
CA ASP A 6 85.00 -4.79 67.78
C ASP A 6 84.69 -5.28 66.34
N PRO A 7 84.69 -6.61 66.09
CA PRO A 7 84.17 -7.21 64.87
C PRO A 7 82.69 -7.57 65.05
N GLY A 8 81.78 -6.79 64.48
CA GLY A 8 80.40 -7.26 64.36
C GLY A 8 79.34 -6.19 64.27
N GLU A 9 79.04 -5.76 63.04
CA GLU A 9 77.68 -5.39 62.68
C GLU A 9 77.37 -6.05 61.34
N LEU A 10 76.94 -7.31 61.41
CA LEU A 10 76.09 -7.88 60.38
C LEU A 10 74.86 -6.98 60.32
N SER A 11 74.69 -6.22 59.23
CA SER A 11 73.41 -5.59 58.94
C SER A 11 72.33 -6.66 59.02
N GLU A 12 71.51 -6.61 60.07
CA GLU A 12 70.26 -7.34 60.15
C GLU A 12 69.37 -6.86 59.00
N LEU A 13 69.45 -7.58 57.87
CA LEU A 13 68.39 -7.63 56.89
C LEU A 13 67.17 -8.18 57.63
N THR A 14 66.34 -7.27 58.14
CA THR A 14 65.03 -7.59 58.71
C THR A 14 64.26 -8.30 57.60
N GLN A 15 64.11 -9.62 57.72
CA GLN A 15 63.30 -10.38 56.79
C GLN A 15 61.88 -9.79 56.82
N PRO A 16 61.27 -9.45 55.67
CA PRO A 16 59.92 -8.91 55.65
C PRO A 16 59.01 -9.89 56.39
N SER A 17 58.22 -9.38 57.34
CA SER A 17 57.29 -10.22 58.09
C SER A 17 56.31 -10.86 57.10
N PHE A 18 55.90 -12.10 57.38
CA PHE A 18 54.97 -12.85 56.54
C PHE A 18 53.69 -12.04 56.24
N ASP A 19 53.22 -11.23 57.19
CA ASP A 19 52.07 -10.34 57.04
C ASP A 19 52.28 -9.24 56.00
N GLU A 20 53.48 -8.66 55.90
CA GLU A 20 53.83 -7.63 54.90
C GLU A 20 53.84 -8.24 53.50
N PHE A 21 54.38 -9.45 53.36
CA PHE A 21 54.38 -10.21 52.12
C PHE A 21 52.95 -10.55 51.68
N GLN A 22 52.08 -10.93 52.62
CA GLN A 22 50.66 -11.20 52.37
C GLN A 22 49.91 -9.94 51.91
N ARG A 23 50.24 -8.78 52.50
CA ARG A 23 49.70 -7.46 52.10
C ARG A 23 50.14 -7.05 50.70
N GLN A 24 51.43 -7.21 50.37
CA GLN A 24 51.93 -6.95 49.01
C GLN A 24 51.29 -7.87 47.99
N THR A 25 51.09 -9.14 48.33
CA THR A 25 50.42 -10.12 47.46
C THR A 25 48.96 -9.72 47.20
N SER A 26 48.23 -9.27 48.22
CA SER A 26 46.84 -8.83 48.05
C SER A 26 46.72 -7.56 47.20
N LEU A 27 47.62 -6.59 47.40
CA LEU A 27 47.71 -5.38 46.57
C LEU A 27 48.01 -5.72 45.11
N MET A 28 48.97 -6.59 44.85
CA MET A 28 49.32 -7.01 43.49
C MET A 28 48.18 -7.78 42.82
N THR A 29 47.44 -8.58 43.58
CA THR A 29 46.22 -9.26 43.12
C THR A 29 45.11 -8.25 42.79
N SER A 30 44.91 -7.24 43.65
CA SER A 30 43.91 -6.19 43.41
C SER A 30 44.26 -5.32 42.20
N CYS A 31 45.53 -4.94 42.05
CA CYS A 31 46.01 -4.21 40.88
C CYS A 31 45.84 -5.01 39.59
N THR A 32 46.15 -6.31 39.60
CA THR A 32 45.95 -7.17 38.40
C THR A 32 44.48 -7.34 38.05
N LEU A 33 43.59 -7.44 39.04
CA LEU A 33 42.15 -7.51 38.83
C LEU A 33 41.61 -6.20 38.23
N LEU A 34 42.00 -5.05 38.79
CA LEU A 34 41.64 -3.73 38.25
C LEU A 34 42.17 -3.52 36.83
N TRP A 35 43.40 -3.95 36.54
CA TRP A 35 43.97 -3.87 35.20
C TRP A 35 43.17 -4.72 34.22
N LYS A 36 42.76 -5.92 34.64
CA LYS A 36 41.91 -6.80 33.83
C LYS A 36 40.54 -6.17 33.57
N GLU A 37 39.86 -5.66 34.60
CA GLU A 37 38.57 -4.97 34.44
C GLU A 37 38.69 -3.77 33.48
N LEU A 38 39.75 -2.97 33.62
CA LEU A 38 40.01 -1.84 32.74
C LEU A 38 40.24 -2.30 31.29
N SER A 39 41.04 -3.33 31.09
CA SER A 39 41.33 -3.93 29.77
C SER A 39 40.07 -4.49 29.11
N ASP A 40 39.24 -5.21 29.88
CA ASP A 40 37.98 -5.79 29.41
C ASP A 40 36.99 -4.65 29.03
N HIS A 41 36.93 -3.58 29.84
CA HIS A 41 36.10 -2.41 29.53
C HIS A 41 36.54 -1.68 28.26
N PHE A 42 37.85 -1.45 28.08
CA PHE A 42 38.36 -0.85 26.84
C PHE A 42 38.12 -1.74 25.62
N SER A 43 38.27 -3.06 25.76
CA SER A 43 37.98 -4.02 24.69
C SER A 43 36.49 -4.00 24.31
N SER A 44 35.61 -3.94 25.31
CA SER A 44 34.15 -3.82 25.11
C SER A 44 33.79 -2.49 24.41
N LEU A 45 34.39 -1.38 24.84
CA LEU A 45 34.17 -0.07 24.22
C LEU A 45 34.66 -0.02 22.76
N GLU A 46 35.82 -0.63 22.48
CA GLU A 46 36.35 -0.75 21.13
C GLU A 46 35.42 -1.57 20.23
N GLN A 47 34.89 -2.69 20.74
CA GLN A 47 33.90 -3.50 20.02
C GLN A 47 32.61 -2.74 19.75
N ASP A 48 32.06 -2.02 20.74
CA ASP A 48 30.85 -1.20 20.56
C ASP A 48 31.09 -0.06 19.55
N LEU A 49 32.24 0.60 19.59
CA LEU A 49 32.61 1.66 18.66
C LEU A 49 32.78 1.13 17.23
N ASN A 50 33.39 -0.05 17.07
CA ASN A 50 33.49 -0.74 15.78
C ASN A 50 32.10 -1.13 15.25
N HIS A 51 31.23 -1.69 16.08
CA HIS A 51 29.87 -2.04 15.69
C HIS A 51 29.06 -0.79 15.26
N LYS A 52 29.17 0.31 16.00
CA LYS A 52 28.55 1.59 15.64
C LYS A 52 29.11 2.18 14.35
N SER A 53 30.43 2.08 14.15
CA SER A 53 31.12 2.52 12.92
C SER A 53 30.62 1.73 11.71
N GLU A 54 30.51 0.41 11.82
CA GLU A 54 29.98 -0.44 10.75
C GLU A 54 28.49 -0.18 10.47
N ALA A 55 27.68 0.01 11.52
CA ALA A 55 26.27 0.37 11.38
C ALA A 55 26.12 1.72 10.66
N LEU A 56 26.96 2.71 10.96
CA LEU A 56 26.96 4.01 10.30
C LEU A 56 27.41 3.89 8.84
N LYS A 57 28.47 3.12 8.55
CA LYS A 57 28.91 2.83 7.19
C LYS A 57 27.78 2.19 6.37
N ARG A 58 27.07 1.21 6.94
CA ARG A 58 25.90 0.60 6.31
C ARG A 58 24.82 1.63 5.98
N LYS A 59 24.47 2.50 6.94
CA LYS A 59 23.49 3.60 6.72
C LYS A 59 23.93 4.56 5.61
N ILE A 60 25.21 4.93 5.56
CA ILE A 60 25.75 5.81 4.51
C ILE A 60 25.62 5.14 3.13
N HIS A 61 25.99 3.87 3.00
CA HIS A 61 25.84 3.15 1.73
C HIS A 61 24.37 3.02 1.32
N THR A 62 23.46 2.78 2.27
CA THR A 62 22.02 2.77 1.98
C THR A 62 21.52 4.12 1.47
N LEU A 63 21.94 5.22 2.12
CA LEU A 63 21.58 6.57 1.70
C LEU A 63 22.16 6.91 0.32
N ASP A 64 23.41 6.53 0.05
CA ASP A 64 24.09 6.78 -1.22
C ASP A 64 23.40 6.04 -2.37
N ASN A 65 23.09 4.75 -2.18
CA ASN A 65 22.32 3.96 -3.14
C ASN A 65 20.94 4.59 -3.39
N SER A 66 20.21 4.94 -2.33
CA SER A 66 18.89 5.58 -2.44
C SER A 66 18.95 6.94 -3.17
N THR A 67 20.01 7.71 -2.95
CA THR A 67 20.23 9.00 -3.62
C THR A 67 20.55 8.80 -5.10
N SER A 68 21.44 7.85 -5.41
CA SER A 68 21.81 7.49 -6.78
C SER A 68 20.61 7.01 -7.58
N ASP A 69 19.76 6.16 -6.98
CA ASP A 69 18.53 5.70 -7.62
C ASP A 69 17.54 6.85 -7.85
N SER A 70 17.41 7.76 -6.88
CA SER A 70 16.56 8.95 -7.03
C SER A 70 17.03 9.87 -8.15
N LEU A 71 18.36 10.05 -8.29
CA LEU A 71 18.95 10.84 -9.37
C LEU A 71 18.73 10.19 -10.74
N ARG A 72 18.88 8.87 -10.85
CA ARG A 72 18.57 8.12 -12.08
C ARG A 72 17.10 8.27 -12.48
N LEU A 73 16.18 8.22 -11.51
CA LEU A 73 14.76 8.45 -11.77
C LEU A 73 14.47 9.87 -12.27
N LEU A 74 15.17 10.87 -11.74
CA LEU A 74 15.05 12.26 -12.20
C LEU A 74 15.61 12.45 -13.62
N ASP A 75 16.80 11.93 -13.90
CA ASP A 75 17.42 11.96 -15.23
C ASP A 75 16.55 11.25 -16.28
N HIS A 76 16.00 10.09 -15.93
CA HIS A 76 15.08 9.38 -16.80
C HIS A 76 13.80 10.17 -17.07
N ARG A 77 13.28 10.89 -16.07
CA ARG A 77 12.14 11.80 -16.25
C ARG A 77 12.49 12.97 -17.15
N GLU A 78 13.63 13.61 -16.94
CA GLU A 78 14.07 14.76 -17.73
C GLU A 78 14.21 14.38 -19.21
N THR A 79 14.87 13.25 -19.48
CA THR A 79 15.04 12.74 -20.84
C THR A 79 13.74 12.27 -21.49
N SER A 80 12.74 11.85 -20.71
CA SER A 80 11.43 11.44 -21.24
C SER A 80 10.48 12.60 -21.53
N LEU A 81 10.68 13.78 -20.92
CA LEU A 81 9.74 14.90 -20.99
C LEU A 81 9.45 15.33 -22.42
N ASP A 82 10.49 15.47 -23.26
CA ASP A 82 10.32 15.92 -24.64
C ASP A 82 9.46 14.94 -25.46
N ALA A 83 9.70 13.64 -25.30
CA ALA A 83 8.91 12.61 -25.95
C ALA A 83 7.45 12.62 -25.45
N THR A 84 7.23 12.74 -24.14
CA THR A 84 5.88 12.84 -23.57
C THR A 84 5.16 14.10 -24.07
N LEU A 85 5.83 15.25 -24.14
CA LEU A 85 5.25 16.51 -24.64
C LEU A 85 4.88 16.40 -26.12
N GLN A 86 5.72 15.80 -26.96
CA GLN A 86 5.41 15.58 -28.37
C GLN A 86 4.19 14.67 -28.55
N ILE A 87 4.08 13.60 -27.75
CA ILE A 87 2.90 12.73 -27.76
C ILE A 87 1.65 13.53 -27.36
N ALA A 88 1.72 14.28 -26.26
CA ALA A 88 0.59 15.08 -25.78
C ALA A 88 0.11 16.12 -26.80
N LEU A 89 1.04 16.82 -27.47
CA LEU A 89 0.70 17.80 -28.52
C LEU A 89 0.02 17.13 -29.72
N ARG A 90 0.55 16.01 -30.22
CA ARG A 90 -0.08 15.25 -31.31
C ARG A 90 -1.49 14.80 -30.93
N THR A 91 -1.66 14.27 -29.72
CA THR A 91 -2.97 13.84 -29.22
C THR A 91 -3.94 15.01 -29.08
N LEU A 92 -3.47 16.19 -28.66
CA LEU A 92 -4.28 17.39 -28.56
C LEU A 92 -4.76 17.87 -29.93
N ASP A 93 -3.90 17.86 -30.95
CA ASP A 93 -4.29 18.20 -32.32
C ASP A 93 -5.33 17.20 -32.87
N THR A 94 -5.13 15.90 -32.63
CA THR A 94 -6.13 14.88 -33.05
C THR A 94 -7.46 15.08 -32.34
N ARG A 95 -7.46 15.32 -31.02
CA ARG A 95 -8.69 15.58 -30.24
C ARG A 95 -9.41 16.84 -30.73
N ARG A 96 -8.65 17.90 -31.03
CA ARG A 96 -9.21 19.14 -31.60
C ARG A 96 -9.93 18.86 -32.92
N THR A 97 -9.32 18.09 -33.83
CA THR A 97 -9.97 17.74 -35.10
C THR A 97 -11.20 16.87 -34.90
N ALA A 98 -11.16 15.89 -34.00
CA ALA A 98 -12.30 15.02 -33.68
C ALA A 98 -13.48 15.79 -33.07
N ALA A 99 -13.21 16.69 -32.12
CA ALA A 99 -14.22 17.53 -31.51
C ALA A 99 -14.89 18.46 -32.54
N LEU A 100 -14.11 19.05 -33.45
CA LEU A 100 -14.66 19.85 -34.55
C LEU A 100 -15.54 19.02 -35.49
N SER A 101 -15.14 17.79 -35.84
CA SER A 101 -15.98 16.92 -36.66
C SER A 101 -17.27 16.49 -35.96
N ALA A 102 -17.23 16.25 -34.64
CA ALA A 102 -18.41 15.89 -33.87
C ALA A 102 -19.43 17.03 -33.82
N LEU A 103 -18.97 18.28 -33.62
CA LEU A 103 -19.83 19.46 -33.66
C LEU A 103 -20.47 19.71 -35.03
N LEU A 104 -19.79 19.33 -36.12
CA LEU A 104 -20.31 19.46 -37.48
C LEU A 104 -21.31 18.34 -37.83
N HIS A 105 -21.10 17.12 -37.33
CA HIS A 105 -22.00 15.98 -37.56
C HIS A 105 -23.28 16.01 -36.70
N ASP A 106 -23.24 16.60 -35.50
CA ASP A 106 -24.44 16.82 -34.66
C ASP A 106 -25.52 17.70 -35.35
N ALA A 107 -25.20 18.34 -36.48
CA ALA A 107 -26.14 19.11 -37.28
C ALA A 107 -26.94 18.30 -38.32
N ASP A 108 -26.56 17.05 -38.64
CA ASP A 108 -27.15 16.32 -39.78
C ASP A 108 -27.65 14.89 -39.47
N ASP A 109 -27.39 14.32 -38.29
CA ASP A 109 -27.82 12.94 -37.98
C ASP A 109 -28.90 12.88 -36.87
N THR A 110 -30.16 13.04 -37.30
CA THR A 110 -31.34 12.53 -36.59
C THR A 110 -31.75 11.19 -37.22
N SER A 111 -31.05 10.10 -36.89
CA SER A 111 -31.49 8.73 -37.24
C SER A 111 -31.07 7.72 -36.15
N PRO A 112 -32.01 7.16 -35.38
CA PRO A 112 -31.71 6.28 -34.25
C PRO A 112 -31.91 4.79 -34.57
N ASP A 113 -31.48 4.28 -35.73
CA ASP A 113 -31.84 2.90 -36.12
C ASP A 113 -30.80 2.17 -37.00
N GLY A 114 -29.53 2.24 -36.59
CA GLY A 114 -28.52 1.26 -37.01
C GLY A 114 -28.24 0.32 -35.84
N GLU A 115 -28.45 -0.99 -36.04
CA GLU A 115 -28.00 -2.04 -35.11
C GLU A 115 -26.46 -1.99 -35.00
N VAL A 116 -25.95 -1.09 -34.16
CA VAL A 116 -24.55 -1.06 -33.76
C VAL A 116 -24.40 -2.13 -32.68
N ASP A 117 -23.46 -3.06 -32.87
CA ASP A 117 -23.03 -4.01 -31.83
C ASP A 117 -22.99 -3.33 -30.45
N ASP A 118 -23.63 -3.94 -29.45
CA ASP A 118 -23.87 -3.34 -28.11
C ASP A 118 -22.59 -2.74 -27.52
N THR A 119 -21.43 -3.36 -27.82
CA THR A 119 -20.10 -2.89 -27.40
C THR A 119 -19.65 -1.62 -28.12
N ALA A 120 -19.78 -1.56 -29.44
CA ALA A 120 -19.38 -0.37 -30.22
C ALA A 120 -20.27 0.84 -29.88
N GLY A 121 -21.57 0.61 -29.65
CA GLY A 121 -22.49 1.64 -29.16
C GLY A 121 -22.09 2.18 -27.76
N LEU A 122 -21.64 1.30 -26.87
CA LEU A 122 -21.15 1.66 -25.53
C LEU A 122 -19.94 2.61 -25.61
N VAL A 123 -18.92 2.24 -26.40
CA VAL A 123 -17.69 3.04 -26.58
C VAL A 123 -18.01 4.42 -27.10
N LEU A 124 -18.80 4.50 -28.18
CA LEU A 124 -19.16 5.77 -28.81
C LEU A 124 -19.90 6.68 -27.83
N LYS A 125 -20.79 6.12 -27.01
CA LYS A 125 -21.51 6.90 -26.00
C LYS A 125 -20.57 7.40 -24.89
N LEU A 126 -19.68 6.56 -24.36
CA LEU A 126 -18.70 6.98 -23.36
C LEU A 126 -17.78 8.09 -23.91
N LYS A 127 -17.27 7.92 -25.15
CA LYS A 127 -16.47 8.93 -25.84
C LYS A 127 -17.22 10.24 -26.01
N SER A 128 -18.52 10.20 -26.34
CA SER A 128 -19.33 11.41 -26.52
C SER A 128 -19.40 12.27 -25.24
N PHE A 129 -19.54 11.64 -24.07
CA PHE A 129 -19.50 12.36 -22.80
C PHE A 129 -18.12 12.94 -22.50
N CYS A 130 -17.05 12.16 -22.76
CA CYS A 130 -15.67 12.58 -22.56
C CYS A 130 -15.29 13.79 -23.43
N LEU A 131 -15.64 13.75 -24.72
CA LEU A 131 -15.41 14.85 -25.67
C LEU A 131 -16.16 16.13 -25.28
N ARG A 132 -17.39 15.99 -24.77
CA ARG A 132 -18.22 17.10 -24.32
C ARG A 132 -17.88 17.58 -22.90
N MET A 133 -16.98 16.89 -22.20
CA MET A 133 -16.68 17.10 -20.78
C MET A 133 -17.93 17.02 -19.88
N ASP A 134 -18.90 16.17 -20.24
CA ASP A 134 -20.13 15.92 -19.45
C ASP A 134 -19.88 14.84 -18.40
N ALA A 135 -19.21 15.22 -17.30
CA ALA A 135 -18.79 14.32 -16.24
C ALA A 135 -19.97 13.70 -15.47
N PHE A 136 -21.03 14.48 -15.23
CA PHE A 136 -22.23 14.00 -14.52
C PHE A 136 -23.07 13.06 -15.38
N GLY A 137 -23.27 13.39 -16.67
CA GLY A 137 -23.93 12.51 -17.62
C GLY A 137 -23.19 11.19 -17.82
N PHE A 138 -21.85 11.26 -17.90
CA PHE A 138 -20.98 10.08 -17.91
C PHE A 138 -21.19 9.19 -16.67
N PHE A 139 -21.11 9.76 -15.47
CA PHE A 139 -21.22 8.99 -14.24
C PHE A 139 -22.61 8.37 -14.07
N ALA A 140 -23.68 9.11 -14.41
CA ALA A 140 -25.04 8.60 -14.39
C ALA A 140 -25.21 7.42 -15.36
N PHE A 141 -24.65 7.52 -16.57
CA PHE A 141 -24.70 6.44 -17.56
C PHE A 141 -23.94 5.18 -17.10
N VAL A 142 -22.72 5.34 -16.58
CA VAL A 142 -21.92 4.23 -16.03
C VAL A 142 -22.67 3.55 -14.89
N SER A 143 -23.24 4.34 -13.98
CA SER A 143 -23.98 3.85 -12.80
C SER A 143 -25.22 3.03 -13.18
N ALA A 144 -25.87 3.34 -14.31
CA ALA A 144 -27.03 2.62 -14.81
C ALA A 144 -26.68 1.26 -15.46
N LYS A 145 -25.43 1.08 -15.92
CA LYS A 145 -24.99 -0.08 -16.71
C LYS A 145 -24.21 -1.13 -15.90
N LYS A 146 -24.54 -1.33 -14.62
CA LYS A 146 -23.86 -2.29 -13.73
C LYS A 146 -23.74 -3.71 -14.30
N LYS A 147 -24.69 -4.16 -15.13
CA LYS A 147 -24.68 -5.50 -15.76
C LYS A 147 -23.61 -5.65 -16.86
N GLU A 148 -23.14 -4.55 -17.42
CA GLU A 148 -22.15 -4.49 -18.51
C GLU A 148 -20.75 -4.16 -17.98
N LEU A 149 -20.47 -4.54 -16.73
CA LEU A 149 -19.26 -4.12 -16.00
C LEU A 149 -17.96 -4.43 -16.73
N ASP A 150 -17.86 -5.60 -17.37
CA ASP A 150 -16.64 -6.01 -18.06
C ASP A 150 -16.42 -5.21 -19.36
N GLY A 151 -17.49 -4.93 -20.11
CA GLY A 151 -17.44 -4.03 -21.26
C GLY A 151 -17.07 -2.59 -20.85
N LEU A 152 -17.68 -2.09 -19.77
CA LEU A 152 -17.31 -0.79 -19.20
C LEU A 152 -15.83 -0.75 -18.82
N ARG A 153 -15.31 -1.78 -18.14
CA ARG A 153 -13.89 -1.82 -17.72
C ARG A 153 -12.93 -1.84 -18.90
N ALA A 154 -13.26 -2.52 -19.99
CA ALA A 154 -12.43 -2.58 -21.19
C ALA A 154 -12.38 -1.24 -21.94
N GLU A 155 -13.54 -0.60 -22.09
CA GLU A 155 -13.72 0.54 -22.99
C GLU A 155 -13.54 1.91 -22.33
N MET A 156 -13.70 1.99 -21.00
CA MET A 156 -13.64 3.25 -20.28
C MET A 156 -12.27 3.94 -20.33
N PRO A 157 -11.12 3.23 -20.23
CA PRO A 157 -9.83 3.85 -20.46
C PRO A 157 -9.71 4.50 -21.85
N VAL A 158 -10.23 3.82 -22.88
CA VAL A 158 -10.21 4.30 -24.26
C VAL A 158 -11.05 5.56 -24.41
N ALA A 159 -12.21 5.61 -23.74
CA ALA A 159 -13.07 6.79 -23.75
C ALA A 159 -12.49 7.96 -22.96
N LEU A 160 -11.96 7.72 -21.75
CA LEU A 160 -11.35 8.75 -20.91
C LEU A 160 -10.12 9.39 -21.57
N ALA A 161 -9.43 8.65 -22.45
CA ALA A 161 -8.35 9.18 -23.27
C ALA A 161 -8.80 10.25 -24.28
N GLU A 162 -10.10 10.46 -24.50
CA GLU A 162 -10.63 11.57 -25.31
C GLU A 162 -10.85 12.86 -24.50
N CYS A 163 -10.84 12.80 -23.16
CA CYS A 163 -11.02 13.97 -22.31
C CYS A 163 -9.87 14.97 -22.49
N VAL A 164 -10.19 16.26 -22.40
CA VAL A 164 -9.17 17.33 -22.37
C VAL A 164 -8.29 17.21 -21.12
N ASP A 165 -8.93 17.02 -19.96
CA ASP A 165 -8.28 16.74 -18.69
C ASP A 165 -8.98 15.54 -18.02
N PRO A 166 -8.50 14.30 -18.26
CA PRO A 166 -9.12 13.09 -17.74
C PRO A 166 -9.16 13.06 -16.20
N ALA A 167 -8.11 13.56 -15.55
CA ALA A 167 -7.99 13.51 -14.10
C ALA A 167 -8.99 14.46 -13.42
N LYS A 168 -9.12 15.69 -13.93
CA LYS A 168 -10.15 16.64 -13.48
C LYS A 168 -11.56 16.11 -13.77
N PHE A 169 -11.79 15.57 -14.97
CA PHE A 169 -13.07 15.01 -15.38
C PHE A 169 -13.54 13.91 -14.42
N VAL A 170 -12.65 13.00 -14.03
CA VAL A 170 -12.98 11.92 -13.08
C VAL A 170 -13.31 12.44 -11.69
N LEU A 171 -12.59 13.45 -11.18
CA LEU A 171 -12.94 14.07 -9.89
C LEU A 171 -14.34 14.68 -9.91
N GLU A 172 -14.72 15.33 -11.01
CA GLU A 172 -16.05 15.90 -11.20
C GLU A 172 -17.12 14.80 -11.35
N ALA A 173 -16.82 13.73 -12.08
CA ALA A 173 -17.75 12.62 -12.30
C ALA A 173 -18.18 11.95 -10.99
N ILE A 174 -17.26 11.76 -10.04
CA ILE A 174 -17.53 11.07 -8.78
C ILE A 174 -18.00 12.00 -7.65
N SER A 175 -18.05 13.32 -7.86
CA SER A 175 -18.17 14.32 -6.78
C SER A 175 -19.52 14.33 -6.05
N GLU A 176 -20.55 13.74 -6.65
CA GLU A 176 -21.87 13.56 -6.03
C GLU A 176 -21.90 12.39 -5.03
N VAL A 177 -20.93 11.49 -5.11
CA VAL A 177 -20.89 10.22 -4.34
C VAL A 177 -19.74 10.20 -3.35
N PHE A 178 -18.58 10.72 -3.77
CA PHE A 178 -17.34 10.69 -3.02
C PHE A 178 -16.80 12.12 -2.89
N PRO A 179 -16.30 12.54 -1.71
CA PRO A 179 -15.99 11.76 -0.51
C PRO A 179 -17.18 11.48 0.43
N VAL A 180 -18.28 12.22 0.28
CA VAL A 180 -19.53 12.05 1.03
C VAL A 180 -20.66 12.02 0.00
N ASP A 181 -21.59 11.07 0.13
CA ASP A 181 -22.72 10.95 -0.78
C ASP A 181 -23.71 12.09 -0.55
N LYS A 182 -23.86 12.97 -1.55
CA LYS A 182 -24.71 14.18 -1.48
C LYS A 182 -26.13 13.92 -1.96
N ARG A 183 -26.42 12.73 -2.48
CA ARG A 183 -27.72 12.40 -3.10
C ARG A 183 -28.83 12.13 -2.08
N GLY A 184 -28.48 12.14 -0.79
CA GLY A 184 -29.39 12.01 0.34
C GLY A 184 -29.76 10.55 0.66
N GLU A 185 -30.42 10.35 1.81
CA GLU A 185 -30.78 9.02 2.35
C GLU A 185 -31.72 8.19 1.45
N LYS A 186 -32.34 8.82 0.45
CA LYS A 186 -33.24 8.17 -0.52
C LYS A 186 -32.50 7.58 -1.74
N ALA A 187 -31.19 7.76 -1.86
CA ALA A 187 -30.39 7.13 -2.90
C ALA A 187 -30.38 5.60 -2.69
N GLY A 188 -31.25 4.89 -3.43
CA GLY A 188 -31.60 3.50 -3.15
C GLY A 188 -30.51 2.44 -3.41
N HIS A 189 -29.29 2.83 -3.80
CA HIS A 189 -28.19 1.88 -4.02
C HIS A 189 -26.80 2.51 -3.85
N ASP A 190 -25.87 1.70 -3.35
CA ASP A 190 -24.45 2.05 -3.22
C ASP A 190 -23.78 2.13 -4.61
N LEU A 191 -23.16 3.28 -4.89
CA LEU A 191 -22.44 3.57 -6.12
C LEU A 191 -20.91 3.66 -5.95
N GLY A 192 -20.37 3.21 -4.81
CA GLY A 192 -18.93 3.09 -4.60
C GLY A 192 -18.25 2.19 -5.63
N TRP A 193 -18.93 1.14 -6.12
CA TRP A 193 -18.40 0.30 -7.20
C TRP A 193 -18.16 1.09 -8.50
N ALA A 194 -19.03 2.07 -8.82
CA ALA A 194 -18.90 2.89 -10.02
C ALA A 194 -17.76 3.90 -9.84
N CYS A 195 -17.62 4.50 -8.66
CA CYS A 195 -16.47 5.35 -8.33
C CYS A 195 -15.14 4.58 -8.49
N VAL A 196 -15.06 3.37 -7.92
CA VAL A 196 -13.88 2.49 -8.08
C VAL A 196 -13.59 2.21 -9.55
N LEU A 197 -14.60 1.82 -10.33
CA LEU A 197 -14.41 1.52 -11.77
C LEU A 197 -13.85 2.73 -12.53
N VAL A 198 -14.41 3.92 -12.30
CA VAL A 198 -13.99 5.16 -12.97
C VAL A 198 -12.56 5.54 -12.55
N LEU A 199 -12.24 5.44 -11.26
CA LEU A 199 -10.90 5.71 -10.74
C LEU A 199 -9.85 4.70 -11.27
N GLU A 200 -10.17 3.40 -11.26
CA GLU A 200 -9.31 2.35 -11.83
C GLU A 200 -9.05 2.58 -13.32
N SER A 201 -10.10 2.95 -14.07
CA SER A 201 -10.01 3.19 -15.52
C SER A 201 -9.20 4.43 -15.87
N LEU A 202 -9.01 5.37 -14.94
CA LEU A 202 -8.18 6.54 -15.13
C LEU A 202 -6.68 6.20 -15.13
N ILE A 203 -6.23 5.23 -14.32
CA ILE A 203 -4.82 4.88 -14.16
C ILE A 203 -4.09 4.73 -15.51
N PRO A 204 -4.53 3.87 -16.45
CA PRO A 204 -3.83 3.70 -17.73
C PRO A 204 -3.79 4.98 -18.59
N VAL A 205 -4.69 5.94 -18.35
CA VAL A 205 -4.76 7.21 -19.10
C VAL A 205 -3.82 8.26 -18.53
N VAL A 206 -3.57 8.25 -17.22
CA VAL A 206 -2.69 9.21 -16.54
C VAL A 206 -1.28 8.69 -16.33
N VAL A 207 -0.99 7.44 -16.68
CA VAL A 207 0.37 6.91 -16.63
C VAL A 207 1.22 7.53 -17.75
N ASP A 208 2.48 7.84 -17.45
CA ASP A 208 3.41 8.35 -18.46
C ASP A 208 3.63 7.32 -19.59
N PRO A 209 3.48 7.71 -20.87
CA PRO A 209 3.61 6.78 -22.00
C PRO A 209 5.03 6.26 -22.21
N VAL A 210 6.04 6.93 -21.66
CA VAL A 210 7.47 6.59 -21.81
C VAL A 210 7.97 5.83 -20.58
N ILE A 211 7.74 6.38 -19.39
CA ILE A 211 8.33 5.85 -18.14
C ILE A 211 7.33 5.09 -17.27
N GLY A 212 6.09 4.93 -17.74
CA GLY A 212 5.08 4.11 -17.11
C GLY A 212 4.69 4.58 -15.72
N LYS A 213 4.38 3.62 -14.83
CA LYS A 213 3.84 3.86 -13.48
C LYS A 213 4.77 4.68 -12.57
N SER A 214 6.03 4.87 -12.95
CA SER A 214 6.99 5.73 -12.24
C SER A 214 6.59 7.21 -12.26
N ARG A 215 5.74 7.65 -13.19
CA ARG A 215 5.18 9.00 -13.21
C ARG A 215 3.71 9.00 -13.62
N LEU A 216 2.89 9.67 -12.81
CA LEU A 216 1.51 9.99 -13.15
C LEU A 216 1.43 11.43 -13.68
N LEU A 217 0.80 11.58 -14.83
CA LEU A 217 0.50 12.83 -15.55
C LEU A 217 -0.75 13.50 -14.97
N VAL A 218 -0.70 13.83 -13.67
CA VAL A 218 -1.75 14.57 -12.96
C VAL A 218 -1.20 15.95 -12.60
N THR A 219 -1.95 17.01 -12.93
CA THR A 219 -1.52 18.40 -12.67
C THR A 219 -1.49 18.70 -11.17
N PRO A 220 -0.64 19.65 -10.71
CA PRO A 220 -0.58 20.02 -9.30
C PRO A 220 -1.92 20.45 -8.72
N THR A 221 -2.70 21.25 -9.47
CA THR A 221 -4.02 21.71 -9.05
C THR A 221 -5.02 20.57 -8.86
N VAL A 222 -4.97 19.54 -9.73
CA VAL A 222 -5.82 18.35 -9.59
C VAL A 222 -5.36 17.50 -8.39
N LYS A 223 -4.04 17.40 -8.14
CA LYS A 223 -3.53 16.71 -6.94
C LYS A 223 -3.92 17.41 -5.65
N GLU A 224 -3.89 18.74 -5.61
CA GLU A 224 -4.34 19.53 -4.46
C GLU A 224 -5.81 19.26 -4.19
N HIS A 225 -6.68 19.37 -5.20
CA HIS A 225 -8.11 19.07 -5.06
C HIS A 225 -8.37 17.61 -4.65
N ALA A 226 -7.66 16.64 -5.24
CA ALA A 226 -7.75 15.24 -4.83
C ALA A 226 -7.32 15.05 -3.36
N THR A 227 -6.33 15.81 -2.89
CA THR A 227 -5.89 15.79 -1.49
C THR A 227 -6.97 16.35 -0.58
N GLU A 228 -7.59 17.47 -0.93
CA GLU A 228 -8.71 18.05 -0.16
C GLU A 228 -9.89 17.07 -0.03
N ILE A 229 -10.22 16.36 -1.12
CA ILE A 229 -11.24 15.30 -1.11
C ILE A 229 -10.85 14.17 -0.15
N ALA A 230 -9.59 13.73 -0.17
CA ALA A 230 -9.09 12.69 0.71
C ALA A 230 -9.12 13.12 2.19
N GLU A 231 -8.72 14.35 2.49
CA GLU A 231 -8.80 14.92 3.85
C GLU A 231 -10.25 15.02 4.32
N THR A 232 -11.17 15.49 3.46
CA THR A 232 -12.61 15.55 3.76
C THR A 232 -13.17 14.16 4.10
N TRP A 233 -12.78 13.14 3.34
CA TRP A 233 -13.17 11.76 3.63
C TRP A 233 -12.65 11.31 5.01
N LYS A 234 -11.36 11.55 5.29
CA LYS A 234 -10.73 11.21 6.58
C LYS A 234 -11.39 11.91 7.76
N SER A 235 -11.70 13.20 7.65
CA SER A 235 -12.38 13.95 8.70
C SER A 235 -13.78 13.41 8.99
N SER A 236 -14.47 12.88 7.97
CA SER A 236 -15.79 12.26 8.16
C SER A 236 -15.78 10.87 8.82
N LEU A 237 -14.60 10.30 9.12
CA LEU A 237 -14.50 8.97 9.71
C LEU A 237 -15.10 8.88 11.10
N GLU A 238 -14.89 9.90 11.94
CA GLU A 238 -15.40 9.93 13.32
C GLU A 238 -16.92 9.93 13.32
N ASP A 239 -17.53 10.76 12.47
CA ASP A 239 -18.99 10.85 12.30
C ASP A 239 -19.61 9.54 11.79
N ARG A 240 -18.82 8.72 11.05
CA ARG A 240 -19.23 7.40 10.54
C ARG A 240 -19.00 6.27 11.54
N GLY A 241 -18.58 6.57 12.77
CA GLY A 241 -18.32 5.58 13.81
C GLY A 241 -16.97 4.87 13.66
N GLY A 242 -16.00 5.47 12.98
CA GLY A 242 -14.65 4.96 12.82
C GLY A 242 -14.50 3.88 11.74
N VAL A 243 -13.27 3.40 11.57
CA VAL A 243 -12.87 2.46 10.51
C VAL A 243 -13.69 1.16 10.51
N GLU A 244 -14.11 0.70 11.69
CA GLU A 244 -14.85 -0.56 11.85
C GLU A 244 -16.27 -0.53 11.29
N ASN A 245 -16.87 0.67 11.18
CA ASN A 245 -18.25 0.85 10.71
C ASN A 245 -18.35 1.24 9.23
N LEU A 246 -17.21 1.36 8.54
CA LEU A 246 -17.19 1.73 7.13
C LEU A 246 -17.65 0.59 6.23
N LYS A 247 -18.44 0.94 5.21
CA LYS A 247 -18.76 0.02 4.13
C LYS A 247 -17.51 -0.23 3.30
N THR A 248 -17.24 -1.49 2.99
CA THR A 248 -16.07 -1.86 2.19
C THR A 248 -15.96 -1.15 0.82
N PRO A 249 -17.04 -0.90 0.07
CA PRO A 249 -16.97 -0.08 -1.16
C PRO A 249 -16.48 1.35 -0.92
N ASP A 250 -16.82 1.97 0.20
CA ASP A 250 -16.34 3.33 0.56
C ASP A 250 -14.83 3.30 0.83
N VAL A 251 -14.36 2.29 1.57
CA VAL A 251 -12.93 2.08 1.84
C VAL A 251 -12.16 1.89 0.54
N HIS A 252 -12.66 1.03 -0.34
CA HIS A 252 -12.03 0.79 -1.64
C HIS A 252 -11.98 2.09 -2.46
N THR A 253 -13.09 2.84 -2.52
CA THR A 253 -13.12 4.11 -3.26
C THR A 253 -12.06 5.08 -2.74
N PHE A 254 -11.93 5.23 -1.42
CA PHE A 254 -10.91 6.09 -0.82
C PHE A 254 -9.48 5.65 -1.16
N LEU A 255 -9.15 4.37 -0.94
CA LEU A 255 -7.81 3.86 -1.23
C LEU A 255 -7.47 3.97 -2.72
N GLN A 256 -8.44 3.64 -3.59
CA GLN A 256 -8.30 3.76 -5.03
C GLN A 256 -8.08 5.22 -5.45
N HIS A 257 -8.80 6.17 -4.85
CA HIS A 257 -8.61 7.61 -5.10
C HIS A 257 -7.19 8.06 -4.75
N VAL A 258 -6.72 7.72 -3.55
CA VAL A 258 -5.37 8.08 -3.08
C VAL A 258 -4.29 7.55 -4.03
N VAL A 259 -4.42 6.30 -4.47
CA VAL A 259 -3.48 5.66 -5.41
C VAL A 259 -3.57 6.28 -6.80
N THR A 260 -4.78 6.47 -7.34
CA THR A 260 -5.03 6.95 -8.71
C THR A 260 -4.44 8.34 -8.93
N PHE A 261 -4.56 9.23 -7.95
CA PHE A 261 -4.02 10.59 -8.04
C PHE A 261 -2.56 10.71 -7.53
N GLY A 262 -1.99 9.63 -7.01
CA GLY A 262 -0.63 9.61 -6.48
C GLY A 262 -0.42 10.60 -5.33
N ILE A 263 -1.34 10.59 -4.37
CA ILE A 263 -1.39 11.48 -3.20
C ILE A 263 -1.19 10.70 -1.87
N VAL A 264 -0.54 9.54 -1.94
CA VAL A 264 -0.19 8.71 -0.78
C VAL A 264 0.69 9.50 0.19
N LYS A 265 0.33 9.53 1.48
CA LYS A 265 1.11 10.17 2.55
C LYS A 265 1.69 9.13 3.50
N ASN A 266 2.98 9.23 3.80
CA ASN A 266 3.64 8.32 4.74
C ASN A 266 3.05 8.43 6.15
N ASP A 267 2.65 9.64 6.56
CA ASP A 267 2.05 9.89 7.88
C ASP A 267 0.70 9.18 8.07
N ASP A 268 0.00 8.86 6.97
CA ASP A 268 -1.27 8.13 6.97
C ASP A 268 -1.07 6.60 6.87
N SER A 269 0.17 6.10 6.90
CA SER A 269 0.47 4.66 6.70
C SER A 269 -0.31 3.74 7.65
N ASP A 270 -0.44 4.12 8.92
CA ASP A 270 -1.18 3.33 9.91
C ASP A 270 -2.68 3.29 9.60
N LEU A 271 -3.24 4.40 9.09
CA LEU A 271 -4.63 4.46 8.65
C LEU A 271 -4.84 3.56 7.43
N TYR A 272 -3.97 3.64 6.43
CA TYR A 272 -4.04 2.79 5.24
C TYR A 272 -3.97 1.30 5.62
N ARG A 273 -3.04 0.93 6.52
CA ARG A 273 -2.93 -0.43 7.06
C ARG A 273 -4.24 -0.89 7.68
N LYS A 274 -4.83 -0.10 8.58
CA LYS A 274 -6.10 -0.43 9.25
C LYS A 274 -7.24 -0.63 8.24
N LEU A 275 -7.36 0.28 7.26
CA LEU A 275 -8.39 0.22 6.21
C LEU A 275 -8.25 -1.04 5.33
N VAL A 276 -7.02 -1.36 4.92
CA VAL A 276 -6.72 -2.57 4.13
C VAL A 276 -7.09 -3.84 4.90
N ILE A 277 -6.69 -3.95 6.17
CA ILE A 277 -7.01 -5.13 6.99
C ILE A 277 -8.52 -5.26 7.21
N ALA A 278 -9.21 -4.16 7.52
CA ALA A 278 -10.65 -4.15 7.73
C ALA A 278 -11.44 -4.62 6.48
N SER A 279 -10.87 -4.43 5.29
CA SER A 279 -11.48 -4.79 4.01
C SER A 279 -10.78 -5.94 3.28
N ALA A 280 -9.92 -6.72 3.97
CA ALA A 280 -8.97 -7.67 3.37
C ALA A 280 -9.61 -8.75 2.48
N TRP A 281 -10.89 -9.07 2.70
CA TRP A 281 -11.67 -10.02 1.90
C TRP A 281 -11.89 -9.58 0.44
N ARG A 282 -11.59 -8.32 0.09
CA ARG A 282 -11.64 -7.83 -1.29
C ARG A 282 -10.37 -8.15 -2.06
N LYS A 283 -10.55 -8.76 -3.23
CA LYS A 283 -9.48 -9.15 -4.17
C LYS A 283 -8.47 -8.03 -4.53
N GLN A 284 -8.86 -6.76 -4.54
CA GLN A 284 -7.94 -5.66 -4.90
C GLN A 284 -7.07 -5.15 -3.73
N MET A 285 -7.40 -5.51 -2.48
CA MET A 285 -6.76 -4.91 -1.31
C MET A 285 -5.25 -5.13 -1.21
N PRO A 286 -4.68 -6.32 -1.50
CA PRO A 286 -3.23 -6.48 -1.41
C PRO A 286 -2.49 -5.66 -2.48
N LYS A 287 -3.02 -5.58 -3.71
CA LYS A 287 -2.47 -4.71 -4.78
C LYS A 287 -2.49 -3.24 -4.40
N LEU A 288 -3.58 -2.79 -3.80
CA LEU A 288 -3.69 -1.43 -3.27
C LEU A 288 -2.70 -1.21 -2.13
N ALA A 289 -2.53 -2.17 -1.22
CA ALA A 289 -1.60 -2.06 -0.12
C ALA A 289 -0.14 -1.85 -0.59
N LEU A 290 0.27 -2.57 -1.64
CA LEU A 290 1.57 -2.35 -2.29
C LEU A 290 1.65 -0.93 -2.89
N SER A 291 0.60 -0.49 -3.59
CA SER A 291 0.54 0.84 -4.21
C SER A 291 0.50 1.99 -3.19
N LEU A 292 0.05 1.72 -1.97
CA LEU A 292 0.04 2.63 -0.82
C LEU A 292 1.37 2.64 -0.06
N GLY A 293 2.38 1.89 -0.49
CA GLY A 293 3.69 1.83 0.16
C GLY A 293 3.76 0.93 1.39
N LEU A 294 2.78 0.07 1.62
CA LEU A 294 2.72 -0.81 2.80
C LEU A 294 3.56 -2.09 2.67
N ALA A 295 4.42 -2.20 1.65
CA ALA A 295 5.17 -3.42 1.34
C ALA A 295 5.97 -3.96 2.54
N GLN A 296 6.63 -3.09 3.32
CA GLN A 296 7.42 -3.51 4.49
C GLN A 296 6.57 -3.99 5.66
N GLN A 297 5.31 -3.55 5.75
CA GLN A 297 4.36 -3.93 6.80
C GLN A 297 3.54 -5.18 6.42
N MET A 298 3.63 -5.64 5.16
CA MET A 298 2.88 -6.82 4.69
C MET A 298 3.05 -8.06 5.55
N PRO A 299 4.26 -8.43 6.03
CA PRO A 299 4.39 -9.61 6.87
C PRO A 299 3.57 -9.50 8.16
N ASP A 300 3.61 -8.35 8.83
CA ASP A 300 2.87 -8.11 10.07
C ASP A 300 1.36 -8.06 9.82
N MET A 301 0.93 -7.56 8.66
CA MET A 301 -0.48 -7.56 8.25
C MET A 301 -0.99 -8.98 7.99
N ILE A 302 -0.20 -9.82 7.31
CA ILE A 302 -0.54 -11.23 7.07
C ILE A 302 -0.62 -11.98 8.40
N GLU A 303 0.33 -11.76 9.32
CA GLU A 303 0.28 -12.34 10.68
C GLU A 303 -1.00 -11.92 11.43
N GLU A 304 -1.39 -10.64 11.34
CA GLU A 304 -2.63 -10.15 11.92
C GLU A 304 -3.86 -10.86 11.33
N LEU A 305 -3.95 -10.99 10.00
CA LEU A 305 -5.05 -11.71 9.32
C LEU A 305 -5.14 -13.18 9.78
N ILE A 306 -3.99 -13.85 9.91
CA ILE A 306 -3.93 -15.23 10.39
C ILE A 306 -4.47 -15.32 11.83
N SER A 307 -4.03 -14.42 12.71
CA SER A 307 -4.49 -14.38 14.10
C SER A 307 -5.99 -14.11 14.25
N LYS A 308 -6.58 -13.35 13.32
CA LYS A 308 -8.02 -13.08 13.23
C LYS A 308 -8.83 -14.25 12.64
N GLY A 309 -8.17 -15.34 12.24
CA GLY A 309 -8.84 -16.48 11.60
C GLY A 309 -9.28 -16.18 10.16
N GLN A 310 -8.65 -15.22 9.49
CA GLN A 310 -8.87 -14.87 8.09
C GLN A 310 -7.83 -15.55 7.20
N GLN A 311 -7.74 -16.89 7.26
CA GLN A 311 -6.65 -17.61 6.60
C GLN A 311 -6.73 -17.52 5.07
N LEU A 312 -7.92 -17.43 4.48
CA LEU A 312 -8.09 -17.30 3.03
C LEU A 312 -7.57 -15.94 2.53
N ASP A 313 -7.90 -14.87 3.25
CA ASP A 313 -7.39 -13.52 2.96
C ASP A 313 -5.87 -13.48 3.12
N ALA A 314 -5.34 -14.08 4.20
CA ALA A 314 -3.89 -14.18 4.42
C ALA A 314 -3.17 -14.91 3.29
N VAL A 315 -3.74 -16.01 2.78
CA VAL A 315 -3.20 -16.74 1.63
C VAL A 315 -3.19 -15.86 0.37
N HIS A 316 -4.29 -15.15 0.12
CA HIS A 316 -4.38 -14.25 -1.03
C HIS A 316 -3.36 -13.12 -0.97
N PHE A 317 -3.23 -12.46 0.19
CA PHE A 317 -2.19 -11.46 0.42
C PHE A 317 -0.80 -12.04 0.19
N THR A 318 -0.52 -13.22 0.75
CA THR A 318 0.78 -13.89 0.64
C THR A 318 1.19 -14.11 -0.81
N TYR A 319 0.28 -14.59 -1.66
CA TYR A 319 0.56 -14.80 -3.09
C TYR A 319 0.83 -13.48 -3.81
N GLU A 320 -0.03 -12.48 -3.60
CA GLU A 320 0.08 -11.19 -4.30
C GLU A 320 1.37 -10.45 -3.97
N VAL A 321 1.85 -10.55 -2.73
CA VAL A 321 3.08 -9.87 -2.27
C VAL A 321 4.33 -10.75 -2.36
N GLY A 322 4.20 -12.00 -2.84
CA GLY A 322 5.34 -12.91 -3.04
C GLY A 322 5.97 -13.46 -1.75
N LEU A 323 5.24 -13.54 -0.64
CA LEU A 323 5.74 -14.02 0.66
C LEU A 323 5.44 -15.50 0.95
N VAL A 324 5.28 -16.31 -0.10
CA VAL A 324 4.88 -17.73 -0.03
C VAL A 324 5.84 -18.57 0.83
N GLU A 325 7.13 -18.23 0.83
CA GLU A 325 8.14 -18.92 1.66
C GLU A 325 7.94 -18.64 3.15
N LYS A 326 7.62 -17.39 3.53
CA LYS A 326 7.40 -16.98 4.92
C LYS A 326 6.05 -17.48 5.44
N PHE A 327 5.02 -17.48 4.60
CA PHE A 327 3.66 -17.89 4.97
C PHE A 327 3.14 -19.01 4.06
N PRO A 328 3.55 -20.27 4.26
CA PRO A 328 3.16 -21.36 3.38
C PRO A 328 1.63 -21.52 3.28
N PRO A 329 1.03 -21.47 2.08
CA PRO A 329 -0.43 -21.51 1.92
C PRO A 329 -1.07 -22.82 2.39
N VAL A 330 -0.40 -23.96 2.17
CA VAL A 330 -0.96 -25.28 2.49
C VAL A 330 -1.27 -25.44 3.99
N PRO A 331 -0.35 -25.13 4.93
CA PRO A 331 -0.66 -25.06 6.36
C PRO A 331 -1.84 -24.15 6.69
N LEU A 332 -1.92 -22.96 6.11
CA LEU A 332 -3.00 -21.99 6.37
C LEU A 332 -4.36 -22.54 5.93
N LEU A 333 -4.44 -23.12 4.73
CA LEU A 333 -5.65 -23.77 4.22
C LEU A 333 -6.05 -24.99 5.06
N LYS A 334 -5.09 -25.78 5.54
CA LYS A 334 -5.36 -26.89 6.46
C LYS A 334 -5.94 -26.41 7.78
N SER A 335 -5.42 -25.32 8.36
CA SER A 335 -6.00 -24.72 9.57
C SER A 335 -7.42 -24.22 9.32
N PHE A 336 -7.66 -23.52 8.21
CA PHE A 336 -9.00 -23.07 7.83
C PHE A 336 -9.99 -24.24 7.72
N LEU A 337 -9.63 -25.30 6.98
CA LEU A 337 -10.50 -26.48 6.83
C LEU A 337 -10.77 -27.18 8.16
N LYS A 338 -9.79 -27.22 9.06
CA LYS A 338 -9.97 -27.81 10.40
C LYS A 338 -10.98 -27.01 11.22
N ASP A 339 -10.90 -25.68 11.18
CA ASP A 339 -11.81 -24.82 11.91
C ASP A 339 -13.20 -24.79 11.27
N ALA A 340 -13.30 -24.72 9.95
CA ALA A 340 -14.57 -24.87 9.22
C ALA A 340 -15.28 -26.19 9.54
N LYS A 341 -14.53 -27.31 9.63
CA LYS A 341 -15.09 -28.61 10.04
C LYS A 341 -15.63 -28.60 11.47
N LYS A 342 -14.93 -27.97 12.41
CA LYS A 342 -15.43 -27.83 13.80
C LYS A 342 -16.72 -27.01 13.85
N VAL A 343 -16.76 -25.89 13.13
CA VAL A 343 -17.97 -25.05 13.07
C VAL A 343 -19.12 -25.82 12.43
N ALA A 344 -18.89 -26.52 11.33
CA ALA A 344 -19.90 -27.35 10.67
C ALA A 344 -20.43 -28.46 11.59
N ALA A 345 -19.55 -29.14 12.33
CA ALA A 345 -19.94 -30.15 13.31
C ALA A 345 -20.82 -29.55 14.43
N SER A 346 -20.46 -28.37 14.96
CA SER A 346 -21.26 -27.68 15.98
C SER A 346 -22.64 -27.21 15.48
N ILE A 347 -22.76 -26.90 14.18
CA ILE A 347 -24.05 -26.53 13.56
C ILE A 347 -24.93 -27.76 13.33
N LEU A 348 -24.32 -28.90 12.98
CA LEU A 348 -25.03 -30.15 12.75
C LEU A 348 -25.66 -30.72 14.04
N GLU A 349 -25.05 -30.44 15.19
CA GLU A 349 -25.54 -30.83 16.51
C GLU A 349 -26.70 -29.94 17.02
N ASP A 350 -26.98 -28.82 16.36
CA ASP A 350 -27.97 -27.82 16.81
C ASP A 350 -29.09 -27.59 15.75
N PRO A 351 -30.24 -28.28 15.86
CA PRO A 351 -31.27 -28.33 14.80
C PRO A 351 -31.99 -26.99 14.53
N ASN A 352 -31.72 -25.94 15.30
CA ASN A 352 -32.35 -24.62 15.15
C ASN A 352 -31.48 -23.60 14.37
N ASN A 353 -30.33 -24.01 13.82
CA ASN A 353 -29.29 -23.11 13.30
C ASN A 353 -29.13 -23.07 11.77
N ALA A 354 -30.20 -23.35 11.01
CA ALA A 354 -30.18 -23.40 9.54
C ALA A 354 -29.62 -22.13 8.86
N GLY A 355 -29.76 -20.95 9.50
CA GLY A 355 -29.21 -19.69 8.99
C GLY A 355 -27.67 -19.64 8.96
N ARG A 356 -26.98 -20.30 9.89
CA ARG A 356 -25.50 -20.32 9.95
C ARG A 356 -24.87 -21.26 8.91
N ALA A 357 -25.56 -22.32 8.54
CA ALA A 357 -25.13 -23.22 7.46
C ALA A 357 -25.09 -22.51 6.09
N ALA A 358 -26.06 -21.62 5.82
CA ALA A 358 -26.11 -20.81 4.59
C ALA A 358 -24.98 -19.76 4.51
N VAL A 359 -24.57 -19.19 5.65
CA VAL A 359 -23.43 -18.24 5.73
C VAL A 359 -22.10 -18.96 5.48
N LEU A 360 -21.92 -20.15 6.04
CA LEU A 360 -20.74 -20.98 5.77
C LEU A 360 -20.66 -21.40 4.30
N PHE A 361 -21.79 -21.77 3.69
CA PHE A 361 -21.84 -22.16 2.27
C PHE A 361 -21.64 -21.00 1.30
N SER A 362 -22.08 -19.78 1.65
CA SER A 362 -21.85 -18.57 0.86
C SER A 362 -20.42 -18.08 0.98
N LEU A 363 -19.80 -18.12 2.16
CA LEU A 363 -18.36 -17.89 2.33
C LEU A 363 -17.57 -18.92 1.52
N PHE A 364 -17.90 -20.22 1.64
CA PHE A 364 -17.26 -21.24 0.83
C PHE A 364 -17.45 -20.99 -0.67
N ASN A 365 -18.62 -20.60 -1.16
CA ASN A 365 -18.82 -20.33 -2.59
C ASN A 365 -18.04 -19.11 -3.10
N ILE A 366 -18.03 -18.00 -2.34
CA ILE A 366 -17.29 -16.78 -2.71
C ILE A 366 -15.80 -17.12 -2.82
N TYR A 367 -15.24 -17.78 -1.81
CA TYR A 367 -13.82 -18.13 -1.84
C TYR A 367 -13.51 -19.29 -2.78
N PHE A 368 -14.37 -20.29 -2.95
CA PHE A 368 -14.05 -21.48 -3.75
C PHE A 368 -14.15 -21.21 -5.26
N TYR A 369 -15.08 -20.39 -5.73
CA TYR A 369 -15.12 -19.98 -7.14
C TYR A 369 -13.97 -19.03 -7.51
N ASP A 370 -13.60 -18.09 -6.63
CA ASP A 370 -12.42 -17.23 -6.84
C ASP A 370 -11.09 -18.00 -6.68
N PHE A 371 -11.03 -19.01 -5.80
CA PHE A 371 -9.85 -19.84 -5.57
C PHE A 371 -9.64 -20.90 -6.66
N LEU A 372 -10.71 -21.47 -7.25
CA LEU A 372 -10.58 -22.35 -8.42
C LEU A 372 -10.09 -21.59 -9.66
N TRP A 373 -10.47 -20.32 -9.82
CA TRP A 373 -9.96 -19.45 -10.89
C TRP A 373 -8.50 -19.05 -10.66
N PHE A 374 -7.97 -19.20 -9.45
CA PHE A 374 -6.57 -18.93 -9.09
C PHE A 374 -5.63 -20.13 -9.33
N LEU A 375 -6.18 -21.33 -9.55
CA LEU A 375 -5.45 -22.57 -9.79
C LEU A 375 -5.35 -22.94 -11.29
N VAL A 376 -5.97 -22.16 -12.16
CA VAL A 376 -5.87 -22.19 -13.63
C VAL A 376 -5.22 -20.89 -14.07
#